data_AF-A0A2N5YQE5-F1
#
_entry.id   AF-A0A2N5YQE5-F1
#
_cell.length_a   1.000
_cell.length_b   1.000
_cell.length_c   1.000
_cell.angle_alpha   90.00
_cell.angle_beta   90.00
_cell.angle_gamma   90.00
#
_symmetry.space_group_name_H-M   'P 1'
#
loop_
_entity.id
_entity.type
_entity.pdbx_description
1 polymer ?
#
loop_
_entity_poly.entity_id
_entity_poly.type
_entity_poly.pdbx_seq_one_letter_code
_entity_poly.pdbx_strand_id
1 'polypeptide(L)'
;MVIISNSAFLQSFLTKQTIAFFARHYDIELTVDNVYVKLPNTIVLNDICMMDSIGDTLIVSQEISANISAIKIWDNQLYLDKILINEPLINVCVDTNGVANYEYILNKFTSEDTDTT
;
A
#
# COMPACT_ATOMS: atom_id res chain seq x y z
N MET A 1 23.12 -18.26 2.12
CA MET A 1 23.54 -16.91 1.67
C MET A 1 22.32 -15.99 1.78
N VAL A 2 22.23 -15.19 2.84
CA VAL A 2 21.07 -14.34 3.22
C VAL A 2 21.59 -12.93 3.47
N ILE A 3 22.06 -12.23 2.43
CA ILE A 3 22.68 -10.90 2.61
C ILE A 3 21.97 -9.82 1.78
N ILE A 4 21.24 -10.18 0.72
CA ILE A 4 20.61 -9.19 -0.17
C ILE A 4 19.24 -8.70 0.35
N SER A 5 18.49 -9.53 1.09
CA SER A 5 17.14 -9.19 1.61
C SER A 5 17.17 -8.19 2.78
N ASN A 6 18.29 -8.10 3.52
CA ASN A 6 18.50 -7.16 4.64
C ASN A 6 19.42 -5.98 4.28
N SER A 7 19.56 -5.65 3.01
CA SER A 7 20.33 -4.47 2.61
C SER A 7 19.53 -3.20 2.94
N ALA A 8 20.03 -2.40 3.89
CA ALA A 8 19.43 -1.11 4.27
C ALA A 8 19.25 -0.18 3.06
N PHE A 9 20.12 -0.27 2.05
CA PHE A 9 19.99 0.47 0.80
C PHE A 9 18.74 0.05 0.00
N LEU A 10 18.53 -1.26 -0.16
CA LEU A 10 17.37 -1.78 -0.89
C LEU A 10 16.06 -1.45 -0.16
N GLN A 11 16.06 -1.61 1.16
CA GLN A 11 14.91 -1.26 2.00
C GLN A 11 14.57 0.22 1.88
N SER A 12 15.55 1.11 2.04
CA SER A 12 15.35 2.55 1.88
C SER A 12 14.84 2.93 0.48
N PHE A 13 15.36 2.27 -0.56
CA PHE A 13 14.88 2.47 -1.94
C PHE A 13 13.41 2.03 -2.08
N LEU A 14 13.06 0.82 -1.62
CA LEU A 14 11.69 0.29 -1.70
C LEU A 14 10.71 1.13 -0.90
N THR A 15 11.05 1.56 0.32
CA THR A 15 10.20 2.42 1.16
C THR A 15 9.91 3.74 0.43
N LYS A 16 10.94 4.43 -0.05
CA LYS A 16 10.78 5.69 -0.78
C LYS A 16 9.95 5.52 -2.05
N GLN A 17 10.20 4.46 -2.82
CA GLN A 17 9.44 4.20 -4.02
C GLN A 17 7.97 3.92 -3.71
N THR A 18 7.69 3.15 -2.65
CA THR A 18 6.32 2.84 -2.22
C THR A 18 5.57 4.11 -1.86
N ILE A 19 6.13 4.94 -0.97
CA ILE A 19 5.52 6.22 -0.57
C ILE A 19 5.30 7.12 -1.79
N ALA A 20 6.33 7.26 -2.65
CA ALA A 20 6.24 8.09 -3.85
C ALA A 20 5.20 7.57 -4.87
N PHE A 21 5.03 6.25 -4.99
CA PHE A 21 4.04 5.66 -5.90
C PHE A 21 2.62 5.98 -5.46
N PHE A 22 2.29 5.77 -4.17
CA PHE A 22 0.96 6.10 -3.64
C PHE A 22 0.67 7.60 -3.73
N ALA A 23 1.64 8.44 -3.40
CA ALA A 23 1.49 9.89 -3.51
C ALA A 23 1.29 10.35 -4.96
N ARG A 24 2.07 9.84 -5.92
CA ARG A 24 2.03 10.33 -7.31
C ARG A 24 0.90 9.73 -8.13
N HIS A 25 0.55 8.47 -7.90
CA HIS A 25 -0.41 7.76 -8.74
C HIS A 25 -1.83 7.83 -8.19
N TYR A 26 -1.99 7.80 -6.87
CA TYR A 26 -3.29 7.81 -6.23
C TYR A 26 -3.55 9.08 -5.42
N ASP A 27 -2.59 10.00 -5.28
CA ASP A 27 -2.74 11.18 -4.43
C ASP A 27 -3.15 10.78 -2.99
N ILE A 28 -2.52 9.71 -2.49
CA ILE A 28 -2.70 9.18 -1.14
C ILE A 28 -1.44 9.47 -0.33
N GLU A 29 -1.59 10.17 0.78
CA GLU A 29 -0.53 10.32 1.78
C GLU A 29 -0.42 9.05 2.62
N LEU A 30 0.71 8.38 2.46
CA LEU A 30 1.03 7.12 3.12
C LEU A 30 2.35 7.28 3.87
N THR A 31 2.36 6.90 5.15
CA THR A 31 3.61 6.71 5.89
C THR A 31 3.86 5.22 6.08
N VAL A 32 5.12 4.83 5.88
CA VAL A 32 5.62 3.47 6.05
C VAL A 32 7.04 3.58 6.59
N ASP A 33 7.35 2.87 7.67
CA ASP A 33 8.71 2.87 8.23
C ASP A 33 9.67 2.09 7.31
N ASN A 34 9.28 0.86 6.97
CA ASN A 34 10.14 -0.02 6.19
C ASN A 34 9.36 -0.87 5.18
N VAL A 35 9.95 -1.07 4.00
CA VAL A 35 9.46 -1.97 2.97
C VAL A 35 10.57 -2.94 2.58
N TYR A 36 10.29 -4.23 2.66
CA TYR A 36 11.27 -5.27 2.35
C TYR A 36 10.63 -6.49 1.70
N VAL A 37 11.48 -7.30 1.06
CA VAL A 37 11.09 -8.59 0.50
C VAL A 37 11.49 -9.68 1.48
N LYS A 38 10.48 -10.38 2.01
CA LYS A 38 10.62 -11.60 2.77
C LYS A 38 10.63 -12.78 1.80
N LEU A 39 11.78 -13.46 1.73
CA LEU A 39 11.97 -14.58 0.81
C LEU A 39 11.01 -15.75 1.13
N PRO A 40 10.54 -16.49 0.10
CA PRO A 40 10.93 -16.33 -1.31
C PRO A 40 10.17 -15.24 -2.08
N ASN A 41 8.94 -14.88 -1.71
CA ASN A 41 8.03 -14.14 -2.59
C ASN A 41 7.02 -13.22 -1.86
N THR A 42 7.33 -12.72 -0.68
CA THR A 42 6.41 -11.83 0.07
C THR A 42 6.97 -10.42 0.17
N ILE A 43 6.19 -9.41 -0.22
CA ILE A 43 6.48 -8.00 0.11
C ILE A 43 5.87 -7.70 1.48
N VAL A 44 6.61 -6.98 2.32
CA VAL A 44 6.19 -6.58 3.65
C VAL A 44 6.37 -5.07 3.80
N LEU A 45 5.31 -4.40 4.25
CA LEU A 45 5.32 -3.01 4.71
C LEU A 45 5.18 -3.06 6.24
N ASN A 46 6.02 -2.33 6.96
CA ASN A 46 5.97 -2.20 8.42
C ASN A 46 5.54 -0.80 8.83
N ASP A 47 4.80 -0.73 9.93
CA ASP A 47 4.33 0.49 10.59
C ASP A 47 3.70 1.45 9.58
N ILE A 48 2.58 1.00 9.01
CA ILE A 48 1.82 1.74 8.02
C ILE A 48 0.84 2.67 8.73
N CYS A 49 0.78 3.93 8.30
CA CYS A 49 -0.33 4.83 8.62
C CYS A 49 -0.81 5.55 7.36
N MET A 50 -2.12 5.60 7.22
CA MET A 50 -2.84 6.25 6.13
C MET A 50 -3.93 7.13 6.73
N MET A 51 -3.94 8.39 6.30
CA MET A 51 -4.88 9.39 6.77
C MET A 51 -6.05 9.52 5.78
N ASP A 52 -7.19 10.00 6.28
CA ASP A 52 -8.30 10.44 5.43
C ASP A 52 -8.06 11.87 4.90
N SER A 53 -9.03 12.40 4.15
CA SER A 53 -8.94 13.73 3.53
C SER A 53 -8.85 14.91 4.49
N ILE A 54 -9.17 14.71 5.77
CA ILE A 54 -9.13 15.78 6.80
C ILE A 54 -7.93 15.63 7.75
N GLY A 55 -7.06 14.64 7.50
CA GLY A 55 -5.86 14.38 8.30
C GLY A 55 -6.10 13.50 9.52
N ASP A 56 -7.29 12.90 9.67
CA ASP A 56 -7.55 11.92 10.71
C ASP A 56 -7.04 10.55 10.28
N THR A 57 -6.73 9.69 11.26
CA THR A 57 -6.26 8.32 10.98
C THR A 57 -7.40 7.51 10.36
N LEU A 58 -7.17 6.94 9.18
CA LEU A 58 -8.08 5.98 8.56
C LEU A 58 -7.63 4.53 8.81
N ILE A 59 -6.35 4.24 8.52
CA ILE A 59 -5.75 2.91 8.71
C ILE A 59 -4.39 3.08 9.38
N VAL A 60 -4.19 2.35 10.47
CA VAL A 60 -2.87 2.06 11.04
C VAL A 60 -2.71 0.55 11.13
N SER A 61 -1.53 0.04 10.80
CA SER A 61 -1.23 -1.38 10.95
C SER A 61 0.26 -1.57 11.22
N GLN A 62 0.58 -2.53 12.08
CA GLN A 62 1.96 -2.90 12.35
C GLN A 62 2.62 -3.52 11.12
N GLU A 63 1.91 -4.37 10.38
CA GLU A 63 2.46 -5.05 9.21
C GLU A 63 1.36 -5.31 8.17
N ILE A 64 1.63 -4.95 6.91
CA ILE A 64 0.87 -5.42 5.75
C ILE A 64 1.82 -6.26 4.90
N SER A 65 1.47 -7.53 4.67
CA SER A 65 2.26 -8.42 3.83
C SER A 65 1.43 -9.00 2.68
N ALA A 66 2.04 -9.04 1.50
CA ALA A 66 1.41 -9.53 0.29
C ALA A 66 2.30 -10.62 -0.36
N ASN A 67 1.74 -11.81 -0.52
CA ASN A 67 2.42 -12.92 -1.20
C ASN A 67 2.22 -12.83 -2.71
N ILE A 68 3.31 -12.87 -3.47
CA ILE A 68 3.33 -12.76 -4.92
C ILE A 68 3.37 -14.16 -5.54
N SER A 69 2.35 -14.54 -6.30
CA SER A 69 2.35 -15.78 -7.09
C SER A 69 3.11 -15.65 -8.39
N ALA A 70 2.96 -14.51 -9.07
CA ALA A 70 3.57 -14.30 -10.38
C ALA A 70 3.80 -12.81 -10.69
N ILE A 71 4.86 -12.54 -11.44
CA ILE A 71 5.16 -11.22 -12.00
C ILE A 71 5.18 -11.39 -13.53
N LYS A 72 4.23 -10.77 -14.23
CA LYS A 72 4.22 -10.70 -15.69
C LYS A 72 4.75 -9.34 -16.13
N ILE A 73 6.04 -9.29 -16.41
CA ILE A 73 6.75 -8.05 -16.77
C ILE A 73 6.22 -7.48 -18.09
N TRP A 74 5.86 -8.33 -19.07
CA TRP A 74 5.38 -7.89 -20.38
C TRP A 74 4.05 -7.14 -20.34
N ASP A 75 3.20 -7.48 -19.38
CA ASP A 75 1.86 -6.88 -19.23
C ASP A 75 1.80 -5.90 -18.04
N ASN A 76 2.94 -5.62 -17.38
CA ASN A 76 3.01 -4.88 -16.11
C ASN A 76 2.06 -5.39 -15.01
N GLN A 77 1.79 -6.71 -14.98
CA GLN A 77 0.85 -7.31 -14.02
C GLN A 77 1.58 -8.00 -12.87
N LEU A 78 1.08 -7.76 -11.66
CA LEU A 78 1.50 -8.42 -10.42
C LEU A 78 0.33 -9.25 -9.88
N TYR A 79 0.55 -10.55 -9.70
CA TYR A 79 -0.45 -11.46 -9.14
C TYR A 79 -0.15 -11.74 -7.68
N LEU A 80 -1.16 -11.50 -6.83
CA LEU A 80 -1.09 -11.71 -5.39
C LEU A 80 -1.96 -12.90 -4.99
N ASP A 81 -1.44 -13.79 -4.15
CA ASP A 81 -2.19 -14.95 -3.63
C ASP A 81 -2.90 -14.63 -2.33
N LYS A 82 -2.22 -13.87 -1.46
CA LYS A 82 -2.70 -13.58 -0.11
C LYS A 82 -2.19 -12.23 0.35
N ILE A 83 -3.08 -11.47 0.97
CA ILE A 83 -2.76 -10.26 1.71
C ILE A 83 -3.09 -10.53 3.18
N LEU A 84 -2.15 -10.21 4.06
CA LEU A 84 -2.30 -10.29 5.51
C LEU A 84 -2.09 -8.89 6.09
N ILE A 85 -2.96 -8.52 7.02
CA ILE A 85 -2.89 -7.25 7.73
C ILE A 85 -2.79 -7.60 9.22
N ASN A 86 -1.69 -7.25 9.85
CA ASN A 86 -1.44 -7.53 11.26
C ASN A 86 -1.77 -6.31 12.12
N GLU A 87 -2.52 -6.57 13.19
CA GLU A 87 -2.96 -5.54 14.15
C GLU A 87 -3.54 -4.28 13.48
N PRO A 88 -4.54 -4.40 12.57
CA PRO A 88 -5.15 -3.24 11.95
C PRO A 88 -5.99 -2.46 12.96
N LEU A 89 -5.77 -1.15 13.01
CA LEU A 89 -6.75 -0.18 13.48
C LEU A 89 -7.35 0.50 12.27
N ILE A 90 -8.65 0.33 12.08
CA ILE A 90 -9.40 0.96 10.99
C ILE A 90 -10.46 1.85 11.64
N ASN A 91 -10.43 3.13 11.31
CA ASN A 91 -11.35 4.12 11.83
C ASN A 91 -12.33 4.54 10.73
N VAL A 92 -13.52 3.96 10.75
CA VAL A 92 -14.59 4.29 9.80
C VAL A 92 -15.58 5.23 10.47
N CYS A 93 -15.75 6.41 9.87
CA CYS A 93 -16.74 7.39 10.29
C CYS A 93 -17.54 7.89 9.09
N VAL A 94 -18.76 8.37 9.38
CA VAL A 94 -19.65 8.99 8.39
C VAL A 94 -19.90 10.42 8.86
N ASP A 95 -19.71 11.37 7.97
CA ASP A 95 -19.91 12.79 8.26
C ASP A 95 -21.40 13.16 8.36
N THR A 96 -21.67 14.43 8.65
CA THR A 96 -23.04 14.96 8.73
C THR A 96 -23.78 14.95 7.38
N ASN A 97 -23.07 14.83 6.27
CA ASN A 97 -23.62 14.75 4.92
C ASN A 97 -23.87 13.30 4.48
N GLY A 98 -23.53 12.32 5.32
CA GLY A 98 -23.68 10.89 4.99
C GLY A 98 -22.53 10.31 4.18
N VAL A 99 -21.41 11.03 4.03
CA VAL A 99 -20.22 10.59 3.29
C VAL A 99 -19.28 9.86 4.23
N ALA A 100 -18.85 8.65 3.88
CA ALA A 100 -17.89 7.91 4.68
C ALA A 100 -16.45 8.35 4.38
N ASN A 101 -15.60 8.43 5.41
CA ASN A 101 -14.22 8.90 5.26
C ASN A 101 -13.36 7.99 4.34
N TYR A 102 -13.67 6.70 4.24
CA TYR A 102 -12.97 5.78 3.31
C TYR A 102 -13.28 6.05 1.83
N GLU A 103 -14.38 6.76 1.51
CA GLU A 103 -14.74 7.06 0.12
C GLU A 103 -13.66 7.92 -0.56
N TYR A 104 -12.99 8.77 0.21
CA TYR A 104 -11.83 9.53 -0.27
C TYR A 104 -10.83 8.63 -0.99
N ILE A 105 -10.49 7.50 -0.37
CA ILE A 105 -9.49 6.57 -0.87
C ILE A 105 -10.06 5.69 -1.97
N LEU A 106 -11.30 5.21 -1.80
CA LEU A 106 -11.95 4.38 -2.82
C LEU A 106 -12.02 5.10 -4.17
N ASN A 107 -12.32 6.40 -4.15
CA ASN A 107 -12.40 7.22 -5.36
C ASN A 107 -11.05 7.44 -6.05
N LYS A 108 -9.92 7.25 -5.36
CA LYS A 108 -8.58 7.29 -5.97
C LYS A 108 -8.24 5.99 -6.72
N PHE A 109 -8.86 4.87 -6.33
CA PHE A 109 -8.65 3.57 -6.97
C PHE A 109 -9.64 3.27 -8.10
N THR A 110 -10.73 4.01 -8.20
CA THR A 110 -11.61 3.99 -9.37
C THR A 110 -10.93 4.74 -10.51
N SER A 111 -10.23 4.02 -11.37
CA SER A 111 -9.77 4.54 -12.65
C SER A 111 -10.97 5.06 -13.46
N GLU A 112 -10.82 6.24 -14.06
CA GLU A 112 -11.60 6.60 -15.24
C GLU A 112 -11.10 5.74 -16.41
N ASP A 113 -11.40 4.43 -16.39
CA ASP A 113 -11.15 3.56 -17.52
C ASP A 113 -12.16 3.91 -18.62
N THR A 114 -11.88 4.98 -19.35
CA THR A 114 -12.30 5.05 -20.75
C THR A 114 -11.29 4.20 -21.52
N ASP A 115 -11.51 2.88 -21.49
CA ASP A 115 -10.85 1.95 -22.39
C ASP A 115 -11.14 2.41 -23.83
N THR A 116 -10.23 3.21 -24.37
CA THR A 116 -10.14 3.54 -25.79
C THR A 116 -8.78 3.05 -26.23
N THR A 117 -8.72 1.77 -26.62
CA THR A 117 -8.15 1.27 -27.89
C THR A 117 -8.05 -0.24 -27.90
#